data_AF-A0A971QTA7-F1
#
_entry.id   AF-A0A971QTA7-F1
#
_cell.length_a   1.000
_cell.length_b   1.000
_cell.length_c   1.000
_cell.angle_alpha   90.00
_cell.angle_beta   90.00
_cell.angle_gamma   90.00
#
_symmetry.space_group_name_H-M   'P 1'
#
loop_
_entity.id
_entity.type
_entity.pdbx_description
1 polymer ?
#
loop_
_entity_poly.entity_id
_entity_poly.type
_entity_poly.pdbx_seq_one_letter_code
_entity_poly.pdbx_strand_id
1 'polypeptide(L)'
;MSISEYPRLRFFMVNLLKGLVWLSLIAGAYVLFMELVYKDNPEYWIEKFYAKPGQIYGLYLFSEFFFGLFPPELFMVWALHKGSFLMYALNVLFFALVSLGAGVIAFFLGKYLNRALYWRFFQRKFFVKLMPMVRKWGLFLIVVAAATPLPWSGTCLVVGASGYPVRGFLLAALTRLARFAVYGYIIFQTHQF
;
A
#
# COMPACT_ATOMS: atom_id res chain seq x y z
N MET A 1 -37.56 -7.80 14.52
CA MET A 1 -36.65 -8.97 14.42
C MET A 1 -35.32 -8.55 15.05
N SER A 2 -35.02 -9.01 16.27
CA SER A 2 -33.97 -8.47 17.15
C SER A 2 -32.59 -9.03 16.81
N ILE A 3 -31.59 -8.15 16.62
CA ILE A 3 -30.18 -8.46 16.31
C ILE A 3 -29.45 -9.13 17.52
N SER A 4 -30.15 -9.48 18.60
CA SER A 4 -29.53 -10.04 19.81
C SER A 4 -29.13 -11.52 19.72
N GLU A 5 -29.56 -12.28 18.71
CA GLU A 5 -29.38 -13.74 18.70
C GLU A 5 -28.06 -14.25 18.08
N TYR A 6 -27.24 -13.38 17.47
CA TYR A 6 -25.98 -13.80 16.83
C TYR A 6 -24.78 -12.98 17.31
N PRO A 7 -24.07 -13.39 18.39
CA PRO A 7 -22.93 -12.66 18.93
C PRO A 7 -21.80 -12.45 17.91
N ARG A 8 -21.67 -13.34 16.92
CA ARG A 8 -20.73 -13.21 15.79
C ARG A 8 -21.13 -12.14 14.78
N LEU A 9 -22.43 -12.02 14.48
CA LEU A 9 -22.95 -11.04 13.53
C LEU A 9 -22.85 -9.62 14.10
N ARG A 10 -23.19 -9.46 15.39
CA ARG A 10 -23.01 -8.20 16.12
C ARG A 10 -21.53 -7.78 16.18
N PHE A 11 -20.61 -8.70 16.47
CA PHE A 11 -19.17 -8.42 16.45
C PHE A 11 -18.69 -7.97 15.06
N PHE A 12 -19.13 -8.65 14.00
CA PHE A 12 -18.78 -8.27 12.63
C PHE A 12 -19.34 -6.90 12.27
N MET A 13 -20.63 -6.65 12.53
CA MET A 13 -21.27 -5.36 12.22
C MET A 13 -20.66 -4.20 13.00
N VAL A 14 -20.31 -4.38 14.28
CA VAL A 14 -19.67 -3.32 15.07
C VAL A 14 -18.27 -2.99 14.55
N ASN A 15 -17.47 -3.99 14.16
CA ASN A 15 -16.14 -3.74 13.59
C ASN A 15 -16.21 -3.16 12.18
N LEU A 16 -17.17 -3.60 11.37
CA LEU A 16 -17.44 -3.03 10.05
C LEU A 16 -17.86 -1.56 10.17
N LEU A 17 -18.76 -1.25 11.12
CA LEU A 17 -19.20 0.12 11.39
C LEU A 17 -18.04 0.99 11.88
N LYS A 18 -17.19 0.47 12.79
CA LYS A 18 -15.97 1.18 13.22
C LYS A 18 -15.02 1.42 12.04
N GLY A 19 -14.87 0.44 11.15
CA GLY A 19 -14.09 0.59 9.92
C GLY A 19 -14.67 1.69 9.03
N LEU A 20 -15.98 1.69 8.79
CA LEU A 20 -16.67 2.70 8.01
C LEU A 20 -16.54 4.09 8.64
N VAL A 21 -16.69 4.22 9.96
CA VAL A 21 -16.50 5.48 10.68
C VAL A 21 -15.07 6.01 10.48
N TRP A 22 -14.06 5.16 10.65
CA TRP A 22 -12.67 5.54 10.39
C TRP A 22 -12.44 5.97 8.94
N LEU A 23 -13.03 5.25 7.98
CA LEU A 23 -12.93 5.55 6.55
C LEU A 23 -13.59 6.88 6.23
N SER A 24 -14.78 7.16 6.79
CA SER A 24 -15.49 8.43 6.67
C SER A 24 -14.71 9.59 7.31
N LEU A 25 -14.03 9.34 8.43
CA LEU A 25 -13.21 10.35 9.11
C LEU A 25 -11.99 10.73 8.25
N ILE A 26 -11.31 9.74 7.67
CA ILE A 26 -10.18 9.95 6.74
C ILE A 26 -10.66 10.65 5.47
N ALA A 27 -11.77 10.20 4.89
CA ALA A 27 -12.34 10.83 3.70
C ALA A 27 -12.80 12.27 3.97
N GLY A 28 -13.43 12.53 5.12
CA GLY A 28 -13.82 13.87 5.54
C GLY A 28 -12.62 14.79 5.76
N ALA A 29 -11.56 14.30 6.41
CA ALA A 29 -10.31 15.04 6.56
C ALA A 29 -9.65 15.35 5.20
N TYR A 30 -9.69 14.40 4.26
CA TYR A 30 -9.21 14.62 2.89
C TYR A 30 -10.01 15.68 2.15
N VAL A 31 -11.35 15.61 2.19
CA VAL A 31 -12.23 16.60 1.53
C VAL A 31 -12.04 17.98 2.16
N LEU A 32 -11.98 18.07 3.49
CA LEU A 32 -11.70 19.33 4.19
C LEU A 32 -10.33 19.89 3.84
N PHE A 33 -9.31 19.05 3.72
CA PHE A 33 -7.98 19.48 3.26
C PHE A 33 -8.04 20.04 1.83
N MET A 34 -8.76 19.38 0.92
CA MET A 34 -8.92 19.87 -0.45
C MET A 34 -9.70 21.19 -0.51
N GLU A 35 -10.75 21.34 0.31
CA GLU A 35 -11.59 22.54 0.28
C GLU A 35 -10.97 23.73 1.03
N LEU A 36 -10.29 23.50 2.15
CA LEU A 36 -9.73 24.56 3.01
C LEU A 36 -8.29 24.95 2.68
N VAL A 37 -7.51 24.03 2.08
CA VAL A 37 -6.07 24.24 1.86
C VAL A 37 -5.73 24.30 0.37
N TYR A 38 -6.32 23.42 -0.45
CA TYR A 38 -5.96 23.30 -1.87
C TYR A 38 -6.71 24.29 -2.78
N LYS A 39 -7.98 24.59 -2.48
CA LYS A 39 -8.86 25.41 -3.32
C LYS A 39 -8.39 26.85 -3.52
N ASP A 40 -7.78 27.45 -2.50
CA ASP A 40 -7.41 28.86 -2.52
C ASP A 40 -6.14 29.15 -3.33
N ASN A 41 -5.18 28.20 -3.39
CA ASN A 41 -3.94 28.38 -4.16
C ASN A 41 -3.36 27.03 -4.64
N PRO A 42 -4.02 26.36 -5.61
CA PRO A 42 -3.57 25.04 -6.08
C PRO A 42 -2.17 25.10 -6.68
N GLU A 43 -1.85 26.16 -7.43
CA GLU A 43 -0.54 26.38 -8.04
C GLU A 43 0.56 26.62 -7.00
N TYR A 44 0.29 27.38 -5.93
CA TYR A 44 1.25 27.61 -4.82
C TYR A 44 1.57 26.31 -4.09
N TRP A 45 0.57 25.48 -3.79
CA TRP A 45 0.79 24.20 -3.11
C TRP A 45 1.49 23.20 -4.02
N ILE A 46 1.09 23.12 -5.31
CA ILE A 46 1.82 22.33 -6.31
C ILE A 46 3.26 22.81 -6.38
N GLU A 47 3.52 24.10 -6.57
CA GLU A 47 4.89 24.62 -6.64
C GLU A 47 5.67 24.35 -5.34
N LYS A 48 5.07 24.54 -4.17
CA LYS A 48 5.73 24.32 -2.87
C LYS A 48 6.02 22.85 -2.57
N PHE A 49 5.10 21.94 -2.91
CA PHE A 49 5.32 20.50 -2.80
C PHE A 49 6.32 20.01 -3.87
N TYR A 50 6.20 20.52 -5.10
CA TYR A 50 6.99 20.07 -6.25
C TYR A 50 8.41 20.68 -6.28
N ALA A 51 8.63 21.81 -5.61
CA ALA A 51 9.92 22.50 -5.53
C ALA A 51 10.95 21.78 -4.65
N LYS A 52 10.54 20.82 -3.81
CA LYS A 52 11.44 20.10 -2.89
C LYS A 52 11.47 18.58 -3.17
N PRO A 53 12.23 18.13 -4.20
CA PRO A 53 12.32 16.71 -4.58
C PRO A 53 12.61 15.76 -3.41
N GLY A 54 13.53 16.15 -2.51
CA GLY A 54 13.89 15.32 -1.36
C GLY A 54 12.72 15.01 -0.42
N GLN A 55 11.77 15.93 -0.27
CA GLN A 55 10.58 15.72 0.56
C GLN A 55 9.64 14.73 -0.08
N ILE A 56 9.51 14.73 -1.40
CA ILE A 56 8.64 13.81 -2.14
C ILE A 56 9.22 12.40 -2.13
N TYR A 57 10.52 12.24 -2.38
CA TYR A 57 11.16 10.94 -2.24
C TYR A 57 11.08 10.42 -0.80
N GLY A 58 11.28 11.29 0.20
CA GLY A 58 11.15 10.94 1.62
C GLY A 58 9.72 10.54 2.01
N LEU A 59 8.72 11.29 1.54
CA LEU A 59 7.31 10.98 1.74
C LEU A 59 6.95 9.65 1.09
N TYR A 60 7.40 9.42 -0.15
CA TYR A 60 7.18 8.15 -0.84
C TYR A 60 7.80 6.99 -0.06
N LEU A 61 9.09 7.07 0.27
CA LEU A 61 9.81 6.07 1.07
C LEU A 61 9.10 5.74 2.37
N PHE A 62 8.70 6.77 3.13
CA PHE A 62 7.98 6.62 4.38
C PHE A 62 6.62 5.97 4.15
N SER A 63 5.83 6.48 3.21
CA SER A 63 4.50 5.96 2.92
C SER A 63 4.52 4.51 2.50
N GLU A 64 5.51 4.12 1.72
CA GLU A 64 5.67 2.77 1.20
C GLU A 64 6.08 1.80 2.30
N PHE A 65 6.92 2.22 3.25
CA PHE A 65 7.24 1.42 4.44
C PHE A 65 6.03 1.23 5.35
N PHE A 66 5.28 2.31 5.64
CA PHE A 66 4.13 2.32 6.53
C PHE A 66 2.83 2.03 5.77
N PHE A 67 2.76 0.89 5.09
CA PHE A 67 1.55 0.33 4.44
C PHE A 67 1.27 0.75 2.98
N GLY A 68 2.10 1.55 2.31
CA GLY A 68 1.78 2.01 0.95
C GLY A 68 0.54 2.90 0.93
N LEU A 69 0.48 3.86 1.88
CA LEU A 69 -0.68 4.73 2.12
C LEU A 69 -1.03 5.61 0.92
N PHE A 70 -0.03 6.03 0.15
CA PHE A 70 -0.23 6.89 -1.01
C PHE A 70 -0.08 6.10 -2.30
N PRO A 71 -1.01 6.26 -3.27
CA PRO A 71 -0.89 5.62 -4.57
C PRO A 71 0.41 6.04 -5.28
N PRO A 72 1.23 5.10 -5.78
CA PRO A 72 2.46 5.41 -6.50
C PRO A 72 2.22 6.28 -7.74
N GLU A 73 1.02 6.26 -8.29
CA GLU A 73 0.58 7.06 -9.43
C GLU A 73 0.73 8.56 -9.17
N LEU A 74 0.48 9.04 -7.95
CA LEU A 74 0.65 10.45 -7.59
C LEU A 74 2.11 10.91 -7.77
N PHE A 75 3.06 10.05 -7.40
CA PHE A 75 4.48 10.32 -7.51
C PHE A 75 4.98 10.20 -8.95
N MET A 76 4.38 9.32 -9.75
CA MET A 76 4.65 9.24 -11.19
C MET A 76 4.18 10.51 -11.91
N VAL A 77 2.98 11.02 -11.60
CA VAL A 77 2.50 12.30 -12.16
C VAL A 77 3.42 13.45 -11.76
N TRP A 78 3.91 13.48 -10.52
CA TRP A 78 4.93 14.44 -10.10
C TRP A 78 6.22 14.34 -10.95
N ALA A 79 6.71 13.12 -11.18
CA ALA A 79 7.93 12.89 -11.95
C ALA A 79 7.82 13.32 -13.42
N LEU A 80 6.62 13.30 -14.02
CA LEU A 80 6.40 13.82 -15.37
C LEU A 80 6.73 15.31 -15.50
N HIS A 81 6.39 16.09 -14.47
CA HIS A 81 6.55 17.55 -14.50
C HIS A 81 8.00 18.01 -14.27
N LYS A 82 8.93 17.08 -14.00
CA LYS A 82 10.31 17.39 -13.56
C LYS A 82 11.37 17.34 -14.67
N GLY A 83 11.04 16.93 -15.89
CA GLY A 83 12.04 16.96 -16.97
C GLY A 83 11.75 16.08 -18.17
N SER A 84 12.83 15.63 -18.83
CA SER A 84 12.79 14.81 -20.04
C SER A 84 12.30 13.38 -19.78
N PHE A 85 11.91 12.68 -20.84
CA PHE A 85 11.48 11.27 -20.80
C PHE A 85 12.41 10.36 -19.99
N LEU A 86 13.73 10.56 -20.13
CA LEU A 86 14.73 9.77 -19.42
C LEU A 86 14.69 9.99 -17.90
N MET A 87 14.50 11.24 -17.45
CA MET A 87 14.32 11.52 -16.01
C MET A 87 13.03 10.91 -15.47
N TYR A 88 11.94 10.96 -16.24
CA TYR A 88 10.70 10.31 -15.86
C TYR A 88 10.88 8.79 -15.68
N ALA A 89 11.49 8.13 -16.66
CA ALA A 89 11.74 6.69 -16.60
C ALA A 89 12.62 6.29 -15.40
N LEU A 90 13.67 7.07 -15.10
CA LEU A 90 14.52 6.84 -13.93
C LEU A 90 13.76 7.02 -12.61
N ASN A 91 12.87 8.01 -12.52
CA ASN A 91 12.03 8.23 -11.33
C ASN A 91 11.04 7.08 -11.13
N VAL A 92 10.36 6.64 -12.19
CA VAL A 92 9.44 5.49 -12.14
C VAL A 92 10.18 4.23 -11.69
N LEU A 93 11.39 4.00 -12.23
CA LEU A 93 12.24 2.88 -11.81
C LEU A 93 12.65 3.00 -10.33
N PHE A 94 13.05 4.19 -9.88
CA PHE A 94 13.37 4.45 -8.48
C PHE A 94 12.18 4.11 -7.57
N PHE A 95 10.99 4.61 -7.91
CA PHE A 95 9.77 4.33 -7.14
C PHE A 95 9.45 2.84 -7.11
N ALA A 96 9.59 2.14 -8.23
CA ALA A 96 9.36 0.70 -8.33
C ALA A 96 10.34 -0.09 -7.45
N LEU A 97 11.62 0.28 -7.44
CA LEU A 97 12.66 -0.39 -6.65
C LEU A 97 12.49 -0.17 -5.15
N VAL A 98 12.22 1.06 -4.74
CA VAL A 98 11.91 1.39 -3.33
C VAL A 98 10.72 0.57 -2.85
N SER A 99 9.70 0.47 -3.68
CA SER A 99 8.46 -0.23 -3.39
C SER A 99 8.63 -1.75 -3.30
N LEU A 100 9.42 -2.32 -4.21
CA LEU A 100 9.84 -3.71 -4.12
C LEU A 100 10.65 -3.95 -2.83
N GLY A 101 11.61 -3.08 -2.53
CA GLY A 101 12.46 -3.16 -1.35
C GLY A 101 11.68 -3.10 -0.04
N ALA A 102 10.75 -2.15 0.09
CA ALA A 102 9.86 -2.05 1.26
C ALA A 102 9.02 -3.32 1.46
N GLY A 103 8.47 -3.88 0.38
CA GLY A 103 7.74 -5.15 0.42
C GLY A 103 8.61 -6.32 0.86
N VAL A 104 9.86 -6.40 0.36
CA VAL A 104 10.83 -7.44 0.77
C VAL A 104 11.15 -7.31 2.25
N ILE A 105 11.45 -6.10 2.74
CA ILE A 105 11.75 -5.85 4.15
C ILE A 105 10.55 -6.21 5.02
N ALA A 106 9.34 -5.78 4.64
CA ALA A 106 8.11 -6.11 5.35
C ALA A 106 7.86 -7.64 5.38
N PHE A 107 8.11 -8.35 4.29
CA PHE A 107 7.97 -9.81 4.25
C PHE A 107 8.95 -10.51 5.21
N PHE A 108 10.21 -10.10 5.22
CA PHE A 108 11.20 -10.67 6.15
C PHE A 108 10.89 -10.31 7.60
N LEU A 109 10.43 -9.08 7.87
CA LEU A 109 9.94 -8.68 9.18
C LEU A 109 8.78 -9.56 9.61
N GLY A 110 7.82 -9.83 8.72
CA GLY A 110 6.71 -10.73 8.97
C GLY A 110 7.18 -12.14 9.32
N LYS A 111 8.16 -12.65 8.57
CA LYS A 111 8.75 -13.98 8.82
C LYS A 111 9.52 -14.04 10.14
N TYR A 112 10.20 -12.97 10.52
CA TYR A 112 10.83 -12.84 11.83
C TYR A 112 9.79 -12.84 12.96
N LEU A 113 8.72 -12.05 12.79
CA LEU A 113 7.58 -12.02 13.70
C LEU A 113 6.90 -13.39 13.81
N ASN A 114 6.78 -14.14 12.72
CA ASN A 114 6.26 -15.51 12.76
C ASN A 114 7.07 -16.36 13.75
N ARG A 115 8.41 -16.34 13.67
CA ARG A 115 9.29 -17.10 14.57
C ARG A 115 9.23 -16.61 16.01
N ALA A 116 9.27 -15.30 16.22
CA ALA A 116 9.28 -14.69 17.56
C ALA A 116 7.91 -14.80 18.27
N LEU A 117 6.81 -14.68 17.52
CA LEU A 117 5.45 -14.65 18.06
C LEU A 117 4.70 -15.99 17.96
N TYR A 118 5.31 -17.01 17.34
CA TYR A 118 4.76 -18.37 17.21
C TYR A 118 4.25 -18.91 18.55
N TRP A 119 4.97 -18.61 19.64
CA TRP A 119 4.66 -19.12 20.97
C TRP A 119 3.70 -18.24 21.78
N ARG A 120 3.69 -16.90 21.57
CA ARG A 120 2.97 -15.97 22.45
C ARG A 120 1.63 -15.47 21.91
N PHE A 121 1.48 -15.25 20.60
CA PHE A 121 0.26 -14.66 20.01
C PHE A 121 -0.56 -15.65 19.17
N PHE A 122 0.08 -16.71 18.69
CA PHE A 122 -0.55 -17.69 17.80
C PHE A 122 -1.61 -18.57 18.50
N GLN A 123 -1.79 -18.45 19.82
CA GLN A 123 -2.91 -19.07 20.55
C GLN A 123 -4.24 -18.29 20.41
N ARG A 124 -4.25 -17.08 19.84
CA ARG A 124 -5.50 -16.37 19.56
C ARG A 124 -6.20 -17.01 18.35
N LYS A 125 -7.42 -17.53 18.57
CA LYS A 125 -8.27 -18.27 17.59
C LYS A 125 -8.38 -17.61 16.19
N PHE A 126 -8.22 -16.29 16.09
CA PHE A 126 -8.25 -15.56 14.81
C PHE A 126 -7.05 -15.87 13.91
N PHE A 127 -5.82 -15.78 14.44
CA PHE A 127 -4.59 -15.98 13.66
C PHE A 127 -4.41 -17.44 13.22
N VAL A 128 -4.80 -18.40 14.08
CA VAL A 128 -4.77 -19.84 13.76
C VAL A 128 -5.60 -20.17 12.53
N LYS A 129 -6.73 -19.48 12.31
CA LYS A 129 -7.60 -19.72 11.15
C LYS A 129 -7.13 -18.99 9.89
N LEU A 130 -6.66 -17.75 10.04
CA LEU A 130 -6.27 -16.91 8.89
C LEU A 130 -4.93 -17.34 8.29
N MET A 131 -3.94 -17.67 9.11
CA MET A 131 -2.56 -17.91 8.66
C MET A 131 -2.42 -19.12 7.72
N PRO A 132 -3.09 -20.27 7.93
CA PRO A 132 -3.07 -21.37 6.96
C PRO A 132 -3.68 -20.98 5.60
N MET A 133 -4.75 -20.18 5.61
CA MET A 133 -5.38 -19.68 4.38
C MET A 133 -4.44 -18.73 3.63
N VAL A 134 -3.82 -17.78 4.34
CA VAL A 134 -2.83 -16.86 3.77
C VAL A 134 -1.62 -17.63 3.23
N ARG A 135 -1.14 -18.66 3.93
CA ARG A 135 -0.03 -19.50 3.45
C ARG A 135 -0.41 -20.28 2.18
N LYS A 136 -1.64 -20.78 2.08
CA LYS A 136 -2.14 -21.50 0.89
C LYS A 136 -2.31 -20.57 -0.31
N TRP A 137 -2.88 -19.38 -0.08
CA TRP A 137 -3.20 -18.39 -1.13
C TRP A 137 -2.19 -17.25 -1.25
N GLY A 138 -1.02 -17.37 -0.62
CA GLY A 138 -0.07 -16.26 -0.50
C GLY A 138 0.38 -15.70 -1.85
N LEU A 139 0.57 -16.55 -2.84
CA LEU A 139 0.89 -16.12 -4.21
C LEU A 139 -0.19 -15.18 -4.76
N PHE A 140 -1.45 -15.61 -4.68
CA PHE A 140 -2.60 -14.85 -5.18
C PHE A 140 -2.76 -13.53 -4.41
N LEU A 141 -2.61 -13.55 -3.09
CA LEU A 141 -2.69 -12.34 -2.26
C LEU A 141 -1.60 -11.32 -2.63
N ILE A 142 -0.37 -11.77 -2.86
CA ILE A 142 0.73 -10.87 -3.28
C ILE A 142 0.44 -10.29 -4.67
N VAL A 143 0.04 -11.12 -5.64
CA VAL A 143 -0.23 -10.66 -7.00
C VAL A 143 -1.41 -9.68 -7.02
N VAL A 144 -2.48 -9.97 -6.28
CA VAL A 144 -3.62 -9.06 -6.15
C VAL A 144 -3.18 -7.77 -5.48
N ALA A 145 -2.42 -7.81 -4.38
CA ALA A 145 -1.93 -6.59 -3.74
C ALA A 145 -0.94 -5.81 -4.62
N ALA A 146 -0.19 -6.48 -5.48
CA ALA A 146 0.64 -5.80 -6.48
C ALA A 146 -0.23 -5.11 -7.54
N ALA A 147 -1.32 -5.73 -7.99
CA ALA A 147 -2.17 -5.23 -9.08
C ALA A 147 -3.28 -4.27 -8.62
N THR A 148 -3.67 -4.28 -7.35
CA THR A 148 -4.74 -3.45 -6.77
C THR A 148 -4.17 -2.33 -5.89
N PRO A 149 -4.93 -1.27 -5.60
CA PRO A 149 -4.50 -0.20 -4.68
C PRO A 149 -4.47 -0.65 -3.21
N LEU A 150 -4.30 -1.95 -2.95
CA LEU A 150 -4.20 -2.50 -1.61
C LEU A 150 -2.84 -2.14 -0.98
N PRO A 151 -2.78 -2.04 0.35
CA PRO A 151 -1.56 -1.73 1.07
C PRO A 151 -0.50 -2.83 0.84
N TRP A 152 0.51 -2.52 0.02
CA TRP A 152 1.52 -3.46 -0.42
C TRP A 152 2.35 -4.03 0.73
N SER A 153 3.06 -3.16 1.46
CA SER A 153 3.95 -3.58 2.55
C SER A 153 3.18 -4.27 3.69
N GLY A 154 1.95 -3.85 3.95
CA GLY A 154 1.06 -4.54 4.90
C GLY A 154 0.73 -5.97 4.46
N THR A 155 0.41 -6.16 3.18
CA THR A 155 0.15 -7.50 2.62
C THR A 155 1.40 -8.36 2.68
N CYS A 156 2.57 -7.84 2.28
CA CYS A 156 3.84 -8.55 2.36
C CYS A 156 4.18 -8.98 3.79
N LEU A 157 3.95 -8.10 4.78
CA LEU A 157 4.11 -8.40 6.20
C LEU A 157 3.23 -9.58 6.65
N VAL A 158 1.95 -9.56 6.29
CA VAL A 158 0.98 -10.61 6.66
C VAL A 158 1.34 -11.95 5.99
N VAL A 159 1.74 -11.93 4.72
CA VAL A 159 2.15 -13.13 3.99
C VAL A 159 3.49 -13.68 4.52
N GLY A 160 4.42 -12.81 4.90
CA GLY A 160 5.64 -13.20 5.62
C GLY A 160 5.32 -13.84 6.97
N ALA A 161 4.41 -13.23 7.72
CA ALA A 161 3.95 -13.70 9.03
C ALA A 161 3.19 -15.04 8.97
N SER A 162 2.65 -15.43 7.81
CA SER A 162 2.05 -16.76 7.63
C SER A 162 3.08 -17.87 7.37
N GLY A 163 4.37 -17.52 7.25
CA GLY A 163 5.44 -18.48 6.94
C GLY A 163 5.47 -18.91 5.46
N TYR A 164 5.03 -18.04 4.55
CA TYR A 164 5.06 -18.30 3.10
C TYR A 164 6.52 -18.45 2.59
N PRO A 165 6.80 -19.30 1.58
CA PRO A 165 8.15 -19.51 1.07
C PRO A 165 8.72 -18.26 0.37
N VAL A 166 9.99 -17.94 0.66
CA VAL A 166 10.70 -16.75 0.13
C VAL A 166 10.73 -16.75 -1.39
N ARG A 167 11.01 -17.89 -2.01
CA ARG A 167 11.12 -18.01 -3.48
C ARG A 167 9.82 -17.63 -4.18
N GLY A 168 8.68 -18.15 -3.69
CA GLY A 168 7.36 -17.81 -4.23
C GLY A 168 7.03 -16.34 -4.03
N PHE A 169 7.41 -15.77 -2.89
CA PHE A 169 7.20 -14.36 -2.61
C PHE A 169 8.00 -13.47 -3.56
N LEU A 170 9.29 -13.73 -3.77
CA LEU A 170 10.14 -12.93 -4.65
C LEU A 170 9.63 -12.94 -6.08
N LEU A 171 9.22 -14.11 -6.60
CA LEU A 171 8.61 -14.21 -7.94
C LEU A 171 7.31 -13.41 -8.05
N ALA A 172 6.43 -13.51 -7.05
CA ALA A 172 5.20 -12.72 -7.03
C ALA A 172 5.47 -11.23 -6.88
N ALA A 173 6.50 -10.83 -6.12
CA ALA A 173 6.84 -9.43 -5.91
C ALA A 173 7.33 -8.74 -7.18
N LEU A 174 7.90 -9.49 -8.14
CA LEU A 174 8.25 -8.94 -9.46
C LEU A 174 7.03 -8.41 -10.22
N THR A 175 5.82 -8.92 -9.98
CA THR A 175 4.59 -8.39 -10.60
C THR A 175 4.36 -6.93 -10.25
N ARG A 176 4.93 -6.44 -9.15
CA ARG A 176 4.88 -5.02 -8.79
C ARG A 176 5.66 -4.16 -9.77
N LEU A 177 6.81 -4.62 -10.25
CA LEU A 177 7.57 -3.90 -11.28
C LEU A 177 6.75 -3.77 -12.57
N ALA A 178 6.00 -4.83 -12.93
CA ALA A 178 5.09 -4.79 -14.08
C ALA A 178 3.99 -3.73 -13.90
N ARG A 179 3.43 -3.58 -12.69
CA ARG A 179 2.50 -2.46 -12.41
C ARG A 179 3.15 -1.11 -12.67
N PHE A 180 4.32 -0.83 -12.09
CA PHE A 180 4.99 0.46 -12.29
C PHE A 180 5.29 0.72 -13.77
N ALA A 181 5.68 -0.31 -14.52
CA ALA A 181 5.90 -0.19 -15.96
C ALA A 181 4.59 0.14 -16.71
N VAL A 182 3.49 -0.57 -16.44
CA VAL A 182 2.20 -0.36 -17.11
C VAL A 182 1.61 1.01 -16.77
N TYR A 183 1.51 1.35 -15.48
CA TYR A 183 0.96 2.63 -15.04
C TYR A 183 1.87 3.79 -15.44
N GLY A 184 3.19 3.62 -15.36
CA GLY A 184 4.14 4.61 -15.81
C GLY A 184 3.99 4.91 -17.31
N TYR A 185 3.76 3.88 -18.12
CA TYR A 185 3.48 4.04 -19.55
C TYR A 185 2.13 4.73 -19.82
N ILE A 186 1.06 4.32 -19.14
CA ILE A 186 -0.27 4.94 -19.29
C ILE A 186 -0.23 6.42 -18.91
N ILE A 187 0.39 6.76 -17.78
CA ILE A 187 0.53 8.13 -17.29
C ILE A 187 1.34 8.97 -18.29
N PHE A 188 2.42 8.41 -18.84
CA PHE A 188 3.21 9.08 -19.87
C PHE A 188 2.39 9.37 -21.14
N GLN A 189 1.68 8.38 -21.68
CA GLN A 189 0.88 8.54 -22.90
C GLN A 189 -0.27 9.54 -22.72
N THR A 190 -0.95 9.52 -21.58
CA THR A 190 -2.10 10.39 -21.31
C THR A 190 -1.75 11.87 -21.11
N HIS A 191 -0.50 12.18 -20.75
CA HIS A 191 -0.02 13.55 -20.52
C HIS A 191 0.88 14.08 -21.65
N GLN A 192 0.97 13.35 -22.77
CA GLN A 192 1.65 13.80 -23.99
C GLN A 192 0.70 14.55 -24.96
N PHE A 193 -0.58 14.71 -24.61
CA PHE A 193 -1.60 15.41 -25.40
C PHE A 193 -2.13 16.65 -24.68
#